data_AF-A0A968FYG9-F1
#
_entry.id   AF-A0A968FYG9-F1
#
_cell.length_a   1.000
_cell.length_b   1.000
_cell.length_c   1.000
_cell.angle_alpha   90.00
_cell.angle_beta   90.00
_cell.angle_gamma   90.00
#
_symmetry.space_group_name_H-M   'P 1'
#
loop_
_entity.id
_entity.type
_entity.pdbx_description
1 polymer ?
#
loop_
_entity_poly.entity_id
_entity_poly.type
_entity_poly.pdbx_seq_one_letter_code
_entity_poly.pdbx_strand_id
1 'polypeptide(L)'
;FLFSDVIIATVFGPAYNLEGPVLGMMGLGMGLLSLVNVWLNYYLSTERTNFVYLIWLGVLFQLILMVLFHEALWHLPLIVALNGLWMTAAGIIIYFRR
;
A
#
# COMPACT_ATOMS: atom_id res chain seq x y z
N PHE A 1 14.68 -8.48 4.91
CA PHE A 1 13.96 -8.96 3.69
C PHE A 1 15.03 -9.54 2.77
N LEU A 2 14.88 -10.78 2.29
CA LEU A 2 15.96 -11.67 1.82
C LEU A 2 17.00 -11.09 0.83
N PHE A 3 16.69 -10.01 0.11
CA PHE A 3 17.58 -9.40 -0.90
C PHE A 3 17.59 -7.87 -0.90
N SER A 4 17.19 -7.21 0.21
CA SER A 4 17.08 -5.74 0.26
C SER A 4 18.39 -5.05 -0.14
N ASP A 5 19.53 -5.53 0.34
CA ASP A 5 20.84 -4.91 0.13
C ASP A 5 21.29 -5.01 -1.35
N VAL A 6 20.96 -6.13 -2.01
CA VAL A 6 21.23 -6.33 -3.45
C VAL A 6 20.39 -5.36 -4.28
N ILE A 7 19.12 -5.19 -3.94
CA ILE A 7 18.22 -4.25 -4.66
C ILE A 7 18.70 -2.81 -4.47
N ILE A 8 19.09 -2.43 -3.25
CA ILE A 8 19.57 -1.08 -2.96
C ILE A 8 20.88 -0.80 -3.72
N ALA A 9 21.84 -1.72 -3.68
CA ALA A 9 23.12 -1.58 -4.36
C ALA A 9 22.99 -1.53 -5.89
N THR A 10 22.02 -2.26 -6.47
CA THR A 10 21.79 -2.28 -7.92
C THR A 10 20.99 -1.07 -8.42
N VAL A 11 19.99 -0.61 -7.67
CA VAL A 11 19.08 0.47 -8.12
C VAL A 11 19.59 1.85 -7.72
N PHE A 12 20.06 2.02 -6.48
CA PHE A 12 20.48 3.33 -5.94
C PHE A 12 22.01 3.51 -5.90
N GLY A 13 22.75 2.41 -6.10
CA GLY A 13 24.22 2.42 -6.02
C GLY A 13 24.73 2.40 -4.58
N PRO A 14 26.05 2.18 -4.38
CA PRO A 14 26.66 2.01 -3.06
C PRO A 14 26.70 3.30 -2.21
N ALA A 15 26.37 4.45 -2.79
CA ALA A 15 26.35 5.74 -2.08
C ALA A 15 25.08 5.96 -1.23
N TYR A 16 24.04 5.14 -1.42
CA TYR A 16 22.77 5.26 -0.70
C TYR A 16 22.69 4.29 0.48
N ASN A 17 22.80 4.82 1.71
CA ASN A 17 22.50 4.09 2.94
C ASN A 17 20.99 4.06 3.18
N LEU A 18 20.26 3.28 2.38
CA LEU A 18 18.87 2.97 2.67
C LEU A 18 18.80 1.77 3.61
N GLU A 19 18.01 1.86 4.66
CA GLU A 19 17.85 0.75 5.60
C GLU A 19 17.07 -0.38 4.94
N GLY A 20 17.70 -1.56 4.76
CA GLY A 20 17.08 -2.74 4.16
C GLY A 20 15.70 -3.16 4.73
N PRO A 21 15.38 -2.92 6.03
CA PRO A 21 14.05 -3.12 6.58
C PRO A 21 12.94 -2.26 5.96
N VAL A 22 13.23 -1.00 5.58
CA VAL A 22 12.26 -0.07 4.97
C VAL A 22 11.74 -0.62 3.65
N LEU A 23 12.66 -1.15 2.83
CA LEU A 23 12.32 -1.77 1.55
C LEU A 23 11.44 -3.01 1.75
N GLY A 24 11.69 -3.78 2.80
CA GLY A 24 10.89 -4.94 3.16
C GLY A 24 9.47 -4.59 3.58
N MET A 25 9.31 -3.57 4.44
CA MET A 25 8.00 -3.08 4.82
C MET A 25 7.24 -2.51 3.63
N MET A 26 7.94 -1.85 2.71
CA MET A 26 7.34 -1.35 1.49
C MET A 26 6.80 -2.49 0.62
N GLY A 27 7.56 -3.58 0.50
CA GLY A 27 7.11 -4.80 -0.17
C GLY A 27 5.86 -5.42 0.48
N LEU A 28 5.79 -5.47 1.81
CA LEU A 28 4.58 -5.92 2.52
C LEU A 28 3.38 -5.01 2.25
N GLY A 29 3.58 -3.70 2.31
CA GLY A 29 2.51 -2.73 2.03
C GLY A 29 2.01 -2.82 0.59
N MET A 30 2.91 -3.00 -0.37
CA MET A 30 2.56 -3.26 -1.77
C MET A 30 1.81 -4.58 -1.95
N GLY A 31 2.17 -5.62 -1.20
CA GLY A 31 1.43 -6.88 -1.15
C GLY A 31 -0.03 -6.67 -0.73
N LEU A 32 -0.27 -5.89 0.34
CA LEU A 32 -1.63 -5.56 0.79
C LEU A 32 -2.39 -4.70 -0.23
N LEU A 33 -1.73 -3.71 -0.84
CA LEU A 33 -2.35 -2.92 -1.92
C LEU A 33 -2.72 -3.77 -3.13
N SER A 34 -1.95 -4.83 -3.43
CA SER A 34 -2.31 -5.75 -4.52
C SER A 34 -3.64 -6.47 -4.26
N LEU A 35 -3.96 -6.81 -2.99
CA LEU A 35 -5.25 -7.38 -2.61
C LEU A 35 -6.40 -6.39 -2.83
N VAL A 36 -6.18 -5.10 -2.56
CA VAL A 36 -7.16 -4.04 -2.86
C VAL A 36 -7.46 -3.99 -4.36
N ASN A 37 -6.43 -4.14 -5.21
CA ASN A 37 -6.63 -4.22 -6.66
C ASN A 37 -7.43 -5.46 -7.08
N VAL A 38 -7.26 -6.60 -6.41
CA VAL A 38 -8.10 -7.79 -6.66
C VAL A 38 -9.57 -7.48 -6.35
N TRP A 39 -9.85 -6.84 -5.20
CA TRP A 39 -11.21 -6.41 -4.84
C TRP A 39 -11.79 -5.42 -5.85
N LEU A 40 -11.00 -4.43 -6.29
CA LEU A 40 -11.42 -3.47 -7.30
C LEU A 40 -11.91 -4.16 -8.57
N ASN A 41 -11.09 -5.06 -9.12
CA ASN A 41 -11.43 -5.79 -10.33
C ASN A 41 -12.66 -6.68 -10.12
N TYR A 42 -12.80 -7.33 -8.97
CA TYR A 42 -13.98 -8.12 -8.62
C TYR A 42 -15.27 -7.27 -8.60
N TYR A 43 -15.25 -6.13 -7.91
CA TYR A 43 -16.43 -5.26 -7.81
C TYR A 43 -16.79 -4.58 -9.13
N LEU A 44 -15.79 -4.19 -9.93
CA LEU A 44 -16.00 -3.69 -11.29
C LEU A 44 -16.63 -4.75 -12.19
N SER A 45 -16.17 -6.01 -12.10
CA SER A 45 -16.77 -7.13 -12.83
C SER A 45 -18.21 -7.44 -12.43
N THR A 46 -18.64 -7.00 -11.22
CA THR A 46 -20.03 -7.18 -10.76
C THR A 46 -20.85 -5.90 -10.89
N GLU A 47 -20.43 -4.95 -11.74
CA GLU A 47 -21.05 -3.64 -11.99
C GLU A 47 -21.26 -2.78 -10.74
N ARG A 48 -20.56 -3.08 -9.63
CA ARG A 48 -20.65 -2.32 -8.38
C ARG A 48 -19.57 -1.26 -8.32
N THR A 49 -19.86 -0.11 -8.92
CA THR A 49 -18.98 1.07 -8.93
C THR A 49 -18.79 1.70 -7.54
N ASN A 50 -19.64 1.37 -6.56
CA ASN A 50 -19.54 1.89 -5.19
C ASN A 50 -18.16 1.68 -4.54
N PHE A 51 -17.46 0.60 -4.89
CA PHE A 51 -16.12 0.33 -4.36
C PHE A 51 -15.07 1.33 -4.87
N VAL A 52 -15.28 1.91 -6.06
CA VAL A 52 -14.38 2.93 -6.65
C VAL A 52 -14.35 4.19 -5.78
N TYR A 53 -15.49 4.60 -5.21
CA TYR A 53 -15.52 5.75 -4.30
C TYR A 53 -14.73 5.49 -3.00
N LEU A 54 -14.75 4.26 -2.50
CA LEU A 54 -13.97 3.86 -1.34
C LEU A 54 -12.46 3.87 -1.65
N ILE A 55 -12.08 3.50 -2.88
CA ILE A 55 -10.71 3.64 -3.36
C ILE A 55 -10.28 5.10 -3.42
N TRP A 56 -11.11 5.97 -3.98
CA TRP A 56 -10.84 7.41 -3.99
C TRP A 56 -10.60 7.97 -2.59
N LEU A 57 -11.43 7.57 -1.63
CA LEU A 57 -11.24 7.95 -0.23
C LEU A 57 -9.91 7.45 0.32
N GLY A 58 -9.51 6.22 -0.03
CA GLY A 58 -8.24 5.67 0.43
C GLY A 58 -7.01 6.28 -0.20
N VAL A 59 -7.09 6.70 -1.46
CA VAL A 59 -6.02 7.46 -2.13
C VAL A 59 -5.87 8.84 -1.46
N LEU A 60 -6.98 9.53 -1.20
CA LEU A 60 -6.95 10.82 -0.49
C LEU A 60 -6.38 10.68 0.91
N PHE A 61 -6.80 9.66 1.66
CA PHE A 61 -6.29 9.40 3.00
C PHE A 61 -4.78 9.12 3.00
N GLN A 62 -4.31 8.30 2.06
CA GLN A 62 -2.87 8.05 1.89
C GLN A 62 -2.09 9.33 1.55
N LEU A 63 -2.61 10.16 0.64
CA LEU A 63 -1.97 11.43 0.28
C LEU A 63 -1.88 12.38 1.48
N ILE A 64 -2.95 12.52 2.25
CA ILE A 64 -2.97 13.37 3.45
C ILE A 64 -1.92 12.89 4.45
N LEU A 65 -1.87 11.58 4.71
CA LEU A 65 -0.89 11.00 5.63
C LEU A 65 0.54 11.17 5.13
N MET A 66 0.78 10.98 3.83
CA MET A 66 2.11 11.20 3.25
C MET A 66 2.55 12.65 3.37
N VAL A 67 1.65 13.61 3.15
CA VAL A 67 1.97 15.04 3.33
C VAL A 67 2.25 15.38 4.79
N LEU A 68 1.50 14.83 5.74
CA LEU A 68 1.69 15.11 7.17
C LEU A 68 2.92 14.44 7.79
N PHE A 69 3.28 13.23 7.35
CA PHE A 69 4.30 12.39 7.99
C PHE A 69 5.53 12.12 7.11
N HIS A 70 5.78 12.97 6.11
CA HIS A 70 6.92 12.81 5.19
C HIS A 70 8.31 12.97 5.83
N GLU A 71 8.40 13.44 7.08
CA GLU A 71 9.68 13.78 7.72
C GLU A 71 10.57 12.56 8.01
N ALA A 72 10.00 11.36 8.17
CA ALA A 72 10.80 10.15 8.35
C ALA A 72 10.47 9.10 7.29
N LEU A 73 11.52 8.55 6.65
CA LEU A 73 11.42 7.52 5.62
C LEU A 73 10.62 6.30 6.05
N TRP A 74 10.64 5.97 7.35
CA TRP A 74 9.91 4.83 7.91
C TRP A 74 8.38 5.00 7.93
N HIS A 75 7.87 6.24 7.88
CA HIS A 75 6.42 6.46 7.86
C HIS A 75 5.80 6.04 6.53
N LEU A 76 6.51 6.17 5.41
CA LEU A 76 5.93 5.91 4.09
C LEU A 76 5.52 4.43 3.90
N PRO A 77 6.38 3.42 4.17
CA PRO A 77 5.98 2.03 4.09
C PRO A 77 4.83 1.67 5.04
N LEU A 78 4.85 2.26 6.24
CA LEU A 78 3.84 2.01 7.27
C LEU A 78 2.48 2.57 6.83
N ILE A 79 2.44 3.79 6.29
CA ILE A 79 1.23 4.39 5.73
C ILE A 79 0.69 3.54 4.59
N VAL A 80 1.54 3.08 3.68
CA VAL A 80 1.14 2.21 2.57
C VAL A 80 0.57 0.88 3.08
N ALA A 81 1.23 0.25 4.06
CA ALA A 81 0.76 -1.01 4.64
C ALA A 81 -0.57 -0.86 5.39
N LEU A 82 -0.70 0.16 6.24
CA LEU A 82 -1.95 0.46 6.92
C LEU A 82 -3.05 0.76 5.91
N ASN A 83 -2.74 1.53 4.85
CA ASN A 83 -3.70 1.87 3.82
C ASN A 83 -4.23 0.63 3.10
N GLY A 84 -3.32 -0.23 2.64
CA GLY A 84 -3.70 -1.51 2.03
C GLY A 84 -4.51 -2.41 2.98
N LEU A 85 -4.16 -2.44 4.27
CA LEU A 85 -4.83 -3.27 5.27
C LEU A 85 -6.29 -2.85 5.49
N TRP A 86 -6.54 -1.58 5.80
CA TRP A 86 -7.92 -1.14 6.08
C TRP A 86 -8.80 -1.21 4.83
N MET A 87 -8.25 -0.94 3.63
CA MET A 87 -8.98 -1.05 2.37
C MET A 87 -9.35 -2.50 2.06
N THR A 88 -8.43 -3.43 2.31
CA THR A 88 -8.71 -4.87 2.17
C THR A 88 -9.77 -5.32 3.16
N ALA A 89 -9.70 -4.86 4.42
CA ALA A 89 -10.71 -5.13 5.44
C ALA A 89 -12.08 -4.55 5.03
N ALA A 90 -12.12 -3.34 4.48
CA ALA A 90 -13.35 -2.72 3.98
C ALA A 90 -13.95 -3.52 2.81
N GLY A 91 -13.11 -3.99 1.88
CA GLY A 91 -13.54 -4.89 0.80
C GLY A 91 -14.19 -6.18 1.33
N ILE A 92 -13.55 -6.83 2.30
CA ILE A 92 -14.10 -8.03 2.95
C ILE A 92 -15.44 -7.74 3.64
N ILE A 93 -15.54 -6.64 4.40
CA ILE A 93 -16.78 -6.26 5.10
C ILE A 93 -17.93 -6.02 4.10
N ILE A 94 -17.66 -5.33 2.99
CA ILE A 94 -18.66 -5.06 1.95
C ILE A 94 -19.07 -6.36 1.25
N TYR A 95 -18.16 -7.30 1.09
CA TYR A 95 -18.44 -8.62 0.53
C TYR A 95 -19.43 -9.40 1.40
N PHE A 96 -19.24 -9.43 2.72
CA PHE A 96 -20.14 -10.15 3.64
C PHE A 96 -21.50 -9.46 3.87
N ARG A 97 -21.63 -8.15 3.61
CA ARG A 97 -22.91 -7.43 3.70
C ARG A 97 -23.78 -7.55 2.45
N ARG A 98 -23.34 -8.34 1.46
CA ARG A 98 -24.03 -8.58 0.20
C ARG A 98 -24.73 -9.92 0.22
#